data_AF-A0A536DTX8-F1
#
_entry.id   AF-A0A536DTX8-F1
#
_cell.length_a   1.000
_cell.length_b   1.000
_cell.length_c   1.000
_cell.angle_alpha   90.00
_cell.angle_beta   90.00
_cell.angle_gamma   90.00
#
_symmetry.space_group_name_H-M   'P 1'
#
loop_
_entity.id
_entity.type
_entity.pdbx_description
1 polymer ?
#
loop_
_entity_poly.entity_id
_entity_poly.type
_entity_poly.pdbx_seq_one_letter_code
_entity_poly.pdbx_strand_id
1 'polypeptide(L)' 'MSEAMKGAYHVSTEAGPLTASIRGRLLHEAAMSEGLPAAGDWVLVERLPGEDRGVIVGCSSDGPSSRE' A
#
# COMPACT_ATOMS: atom_id res chain seq x y z
N MET A 1 1.69 22.11 -10.51
CA MET A 1 1.97 21.38 -9.24
C MET A 1 0.65 20.69 -8.91
N SER A 2 0.42 19.44 -9.31
CA SER A 2 1.16 18.25 -8.88
C SER A 2 1.07 17.15 -9.95
N GLU A 3 2.19 16.58 -10.35
CA GLU A 3 2.23 15.36 -11.16
C GLU A 3 1.76 14.21 -10.26
N ALA A 4 0.52 13.76 -10.42
CA ALA A 4 0.05 12.56 -9.75
C ALA A 4 0.89 11.39 -10.26
N MET A 5 1.88 10.98 -9.45
CA MET A 5 2.70 9.80 -9.68
C MET A 5 1.77 8.58 -9.67
N LYS A 6 1.23 8.23 -10.84
CA LYS A 6 0.32 7.10 -11.03
C LYS A 6 1.02 5.83 -10.53
N GLY A 7 0.52 5.27 -9.42
CA GLY A 7 1.08 4.08 -8.78
C GLY A 7 1.75 4.31 -7.42
N ALA A 8 1.81 5.56 -6.95
CA ALA A 8 2.23 5.89 -5.59
C ALA A 8 1.02 6.04 -4.66
N TYR A 9 1.02 5.28 -3.57
CA TYR A 9 0.03 5.29 -2.52
C TYR A 9 0.61 5.94 -1.28
N HIS A 10 -0.15 6.83 -0.67
CA HIS A 10 0.23 7.41 0.61
C HIS A 10 -0.30 6.49 1.72
N VAL A 11 0.59 5.81 2.42
CA VAL A 11 0.24 4.84 3.46
C VAL A 11 0.50 5.47 4.81
N SER A 12 -0.53 5.52 5.65
CA SER A 12 -0.40 5.96 7.05
C SER A 12 0.00 4.77 7.91
N THR A 13 1.15 4.85 8.56
CA THR A 13 1.61 3.84 9.52
C THR A 13 1.76 4.48 10.90
N GLU A 14 1.79 3.67 11.96
CA GLU A 14 2.02 4.17 13.33
C GLU A 14 3.34 4.92 13.49
N ALA A 15 4.35 4.57 12.70
CA ALA A 15 5.65 5.23 12.72
C ALA A 15 5.69 6.53 11.89
N GLY A 16 4.61 6.85 11.16
CA GLY A 16 4.52 8.00 10.29
C GLY A 16 3.96 7.67 8.90
N PRO A 17 3.49 8.69 8.16
CA PRO A 17 3.05 8.52 6.78
C PRO A 17 4.24 8.27 5.86
N LEU A 18 4.10 7.36 4.89
CA LEU A 18 5.14 7.04 3.93
C LEU A 18 4.57 6.84 2.53
N THR A 19 5.42 7.05 1.52
CA THR A 19 5.02 6.86 0.13
C THR A 19 5.36 5.44 -0.32
N ALA A 20 4.34 4.64 -0.61
CA ALA A 20 4.50 3.26 -1.02
C ALA A 20 4.10 3.05 -2.47
N SER A 21 4.83 2.20 -3.19
CA SER A 21 4.46 1.78 -4.55
C SER A 21 3.92 0.36 -4.53
N ILE A 22 2.90 0.08 -5.35
CA ILE A 22 2.41 -1.29 -5.53
C ILE A 22 3.41 -2.12 -6.32
N ARG A 23 3.71 -3.34 -5.84
CA ARG A 23 4.47 -4.32 -6.62
C ARG A 23 3.67 -4.77 -7.84
N GLY A 24 4.34 -4.90 -8.99
CA GLY A 24 3.70 -5.32 -10.25
C GLY A 24 2.92 -6.64 -10.17
N ARG A 25 3.34 -7.57 -9.29
CA ARG A 25 2.58 -8.81 -9.03
C ARG A 25 1.19 -8.51 -8.44
N LEU A 26 1.11 -7.62 -7.46
CA LEU A 26 -0.15 -7.24 -6.83
C LEU A 26 -1.06 -6.49 -7.81
N LEU A 27 -0.50 -5.70 -8.73
CA LEU A 27 -1.25 -5.10 -9.85
C LEU A 27 -1.90 -6.16 -10.74
N HIS A 28 -1.22 -7.27 -10.98
CA HIS A 28 -1.73 -8.38 -11.78
C HIS A 28 -2.80 -9.18 -11.04
N GLU A 29 -2.59 -9.46 -9.75
CA GLU A 29 -3.58 -10.14 -8.90
C GLU A 29 -4.82 -9.27 -8.67
N ALA A 30 -4.65 -7.98 -8.41
CA ALA A 30 -5.72 -6.98 -8.32
C ALA A 30 -6.53 -6.85 -9.63
N ALA A 31 -5.87 -7.02 -10.79
CA ALA A 31 -6.58 -7.06 -12.06
C ALA A 31 -7.48 -8.30 -12.21
N MET A 32 -7.21 -9.37 -11.45
CA MET A 32 -8.00 -10.61 -11.44
C MET A 32 -8.98 -10.68 -10.27
N SER A 33 -8.66 -10.04 -9.14
CA SER A 33 -9.42 -10.09 -7.88
C SER A 33 -9.78 -8.66 -7.46
N GLU A 34 -11.03 -8.29 -7.74
CA GLU A 34 -11.77 -7.11 -7.23
C GLU A 34 -11.18 -5.70 -7.43
N GLY A 35 -9.97 -5.56 -7.96
CA GLY A 35 -9.35 -4.28 -8.30
C GLY A 35 -8.19 -3.90 -7.39
N LEU A 36 -7.57 -2.75 -7.69
CA LEU A 36 -6.48 -2.21 -6.88
C LEU A 36 -6.99 -1.77 -5.50
N PRO A 37 -6.16 -1.84 -4.44
CA PRO A 37 -6.55 -1.33 -3.14
C PRO A 37 -6.89 0.16 -3.26
N ALA A 38 -8.09 0.51 -2.84
CA ALA A 38 -8.57 1.87 -2.82
C ALA A 38 -8.09 2.60 -1.56
N ALA A 39 -8.21 3.94 -1.55
CA ALA A 39 -7.96 4.71 -0.34
C ALA A 39 -8.93 4.26 0.77
N GLY A 40 -8.37 3.79 1.89
CA GLY A 40 -9.12 3.22 3.01
C GLY A 40 -9.01 1.70 3.15
N ASP A 41 -8.46 1.01 2.14
CA ASP A 41 -8.13 -0.41 2.25
C ASP A 41 -6.83 -0.60 3.05
N TRP A 42 -6.76 -1.69 3.81
CA TRP A 42 -5.58 -1.98 4.61
C TRP A 42 -4.54 -2.69 3.77
N VAL A 43 -3.34 -2.11 3.74
CA VAL A 43 -2.24 -2.62 2.93
C VAL A 43 -1.06 -3.01 3.80
N LEU A 44 -0.45 -4.15 3.46
CA LEU A 44 0.82 -4.55 4.01
C LEU A 44 1.93 -3.87 3.21
N VAL A 45 2.72 -3.05 3.88
CA VAL A 45 3.84 -2.32 3.28
C VAL A 45 5.17 -2.76 3.89
N GLU A 46 6.12 -3.13 3.04
CA GLU A 46 7.51 -3.30 3.45
C GLU A 46 8.24 -1.96 3.32
N ARG A 47 8.71 -1.41 4.43
CA ARG A 47 9.48 -0.16 4.47
C ARG A 47 10.90 -0.41 4.01
N LEU A 48 11.41 0.53 3.19
CA LEU A 48 12.82 0.53 2.80
C LEU A 48 13.65 1.17 3.92
N PRO A 49 14.75 0.53 4.36
CA PRO A 49 15.57 1.08 5.44
C PRO A 49 16.26 2.37 4.98
N GLY A 50 16.00 3.47 5.71
CA GLY A 50 16.63 4.76 5.47
C GLY A 50 15.80 5.78 4.67
N GLU A 51 14.60 5.43 4.20
CA GLU A 51 13.72 6.33 3.43
C GLU A 51 12.26 6.27 3.90
N ASP A 52 11.52 7.38 3.74
CA ASP A 52 10.05 7.45 3.92
C ASP A 52 9.29 6.76 2.76
N ARG A 53 9.81 5.62 2.32
CA ARG A 53 9.34 4.86 1.16
C ARG A 53 9.16 3.38 1.47
N GLY A 54 8.22 2.78 0.76
CA GLY A 54 7.94 1.35 0.91
C GLY A 54 7.33 0.71 -0.32
N VAL A 55 7.11 -0.59 -0.23
CA VAL A 55 6.49 -1.39 -1.28
C VAL A 55 5.28 -2.11 -0.70
N ILE A 56 4.13 -1.93 -1.34
CA ILE A 56 2.92 -2.66 -0.96
C ILE A 56 3.06 -4.10 -1.47
N VAL A 57 3.04 -5.04 -0.54
CA VAL A 57 3.23 -6.48 -0.78
C VAL A 57 1.93 -7.28 -0.60
N GLY A 58 0.89 -6.67 -0.03
CA GLY A 58 -0.42 -7.29 0.15
C GLY A 58 -1.50 -6.25 0.46
N CYS A 59 -2.75 -6.60 0.21
CA CYS A 59 -3.94 -5.86 0.62
C CYS A 59 -4.89 -6.82 1.33
N SER A 60 -5.54 -6.35 2.38
CA SER A 60 -6.52 -7.11 3.15
C SER A 60 -7.73 -6.21 3.36
N SER A 61 -8.90 -6.66 2.90
CA SER A 61 -10.15 -6.00 3.20
C SER A 61 -10.57 -6.21 4.67
N ASP A 62 -10.03 -7.24 5.32
CA ASP A 62 -10.08 -7.41 6.78
C ASP A 62 -8.94 -6.58 7.38
N GLY A 63 -9.27 -5.40 7.91
CA GLY A 63 -8.29 -4.54 8.56
C GLY A 63 -7.64 -5.21 9.76
N PRO A 64 -6.57 -4.62 10.34
CA PRO A 64 -6.10 -4.77 11.69
C PRO A 64 -6.62 -5.91 12.54
N SER A 65 -6.58 -7.19 12.15
CA SER A 65 -7.24 -8.24 12.94
C SER A 65 -6.61 -8.18 14.32
N SER A 66 -7.37 -7.61 15.26
CA SER A 66 -6.85 -7.11 16.53
C SER A 66 -6.50 -8.33 17.35
N ARG A 67 -5.25 -8.78 17.24
CA ARG A 67 -4.68 -9.77 18.14
C ARG A 67 -4.18 -8.99 19.35
N GLU A 68 -5.08 -8.92 20.33
CA GLU A 68 -4.84 -8.56 21.72
C GLU A 68 -3.87 -9.55 22.39
#